data_AF-A0A7Y3I9G6-F1
#
_entry.id   AF-A0A7Y3I9G6-F1
#
_cell.length_a   1.000
_cell.length_b   1.000
_cell.length_c   1.000
_cell.angle_alpha   90.00
_cell.angle_beta   90.00
_cell.angle_gamma   90.00
#
_symmetry.space_group_name_H-M   'P 1'
#
loop_
_entity.id
_entity.type
_entity.pdbx_description
1 polymer ?
#
loop_
_entity_poly.entity_id
_entity_poly.type
_entity_poly.pdbx_seq_one_letter_code
_entity_poly.pdbx_strand_id
1 'polypeptide(L)'
;MSARADPLSDTQKDPGPEPTRPSPADAGDGTEAWRMAGLWAGAQGAAAVALFFLAIDLGTGRPMWTPSALGARLFQGQALDPSVGWVPVLALGYTLVHGAVFLAIGSIASQVVANMKPGRTPSTMVVAAVLFLAIEATFVGFALLLHPDLFAQMGAGPVALANMVAAIVMAMSLQRGS
;
A
#
# COMPACT_ATOMS: atom_id res chain seq x y z
N MET A 1 14.50 -81.05 -17.95
CA MET A 1 15.52 -79.99 -17.81
C MET A 1 14.84 -78.65 -17.93
N SER A 2 15.02 -77.84 -16.89
CA SER A 2 14.45 -76.50 -16.65
C SER A 2 15.04 -75.45 -17.60
N ALA A 3 14.22 -74.52 -18.07
CA ALA A 3 14.57 -73.09 -18.13
C ALA A 3 13.30 -72.25 -18.37
N ARG A 4 12.81 -71.65 -17.28
CA ARG A 4 11.74 -70.66 -17.23
C ARG A 4 12.38 -69.30 -17.52
N ALA A 5 11.98 -68.63 -18.60
CA ALA A 5 12.41 -67.26 -18.88
C ALA A 5 11.39 -66.29 -18.26
N ASP A 6 11.91 -65.32 -17.52
CA ASP A 6 11.22 -64.38 -16.65
C ASP A 6 10.39 -63.34 -17.42
N PRO A 7 9.11 -63.10 -17.08
CA PRO A 7 8.31 -62.04 -17.68
C PRO A 7 8.31 -60.80 -16.76
N LEU A 8 9.44 -60.11 -16.65
CA LEU A 8 9.53 -58.81 -15.97
C LEU A 8 10.51 -57.89 -16.72
N SER A 9 10.07 -57.34 -17.85
CA SER A 9 10.60 -56.07 -18.36
C SER A 9 9.55 -54.99 -18.11
N ASP A 10 9.24 -54.82 -16.83
CA ASP A 10 8.33 -53.79 -16.34
C ASP A 10 9.11 -52.47 -16.25
N THR A 11 8.76 -51.55 -17.14
CA THR A 11 8.95 -50.10 -17.09
C THR A 11 9.98 -49.57 -16.08
N GLN A 12 11.27 -49.57 -16.45
CA GLN A 12 12.20 -48.57 -15.91
C GLN A 12 11.92 -47.24 -16.63
N LYS A 13 10.82 -46.58 -16.21
CA LYS A 13 10.56 -45.19 -16.53
C LYS A 13 11.65 -44.38 -15.85
N ASP A 14 12.53 -43.75 -16.62
CA ASP A 14 13.53 -42.83 -16.09
C ASP A 14 12.87 -41.92 -15.04
N PRO A 15 13.42 -41.80 -13.82
CA PRO A 15 12.94 -40.80 -12.89
C PRO A 15 13.11 -39.46 -13.60
N GLY A 16 11.99 -38.80 -13.90
CA GLY A 16 12.00 -37.44 -14.44
C GLY A 16 12.88 -36.55 -13.56
N PRO A 17 13.44 -35.46 -14.12
CA PRO A 17 14.38 -34.60 -13.41
C PRO A 17 13.84 -34.28 -12.01
N GLU A 18 14.64 -34.59 -10.99
CA GLU A 18 14.31 -34.32 -9.60
C GLU A 18 13.91 -32.84 -9.49
N PRO A 19 12.75 -32.49 -8.90
CA PRO A 19 12.36 -31.10 -8.76
C PRO A 19 13.44 -30.38 -7.95
N THR A 20 14.25 -29.60 -8.66
CA THR A 20 15.38 -28.86 -8.10
C THR A 20 14.83 -27.97 -7.00
N ARG A 21 15.24 -28.21 -5.75
CA ARG A 21 14.90 -27.29 -4.66
C ARG A 21 15.43 -25.90 -5.04
N PRO A 22 14.65 -24.82 -4.83
CA PRO A 22 15.11 -23.47 -5.10
C PRO A 22 16.44 -23.21 -4.39
N SER A 23 17.39 -22.63 -5.13
CA SER A 23 18.67 -22.23 -4.57
C SER A 23 18.46 -21.09 -3.57
N PRO A 24 19.29 -20.95 -2.52
CA PRO A 24 19.26 -19.77 -1.64
C PRO A 24 19.36 -18.42 -2.38
N ALA A 25 19.91 -18.42 -3.60
CA ALA A 25 19.91 -17.25 -4.49
C ALA A 25 18.50 -16.87 -4.97
N ASP A 26 17.66 -17.86 -5.34
CA ASP A 26 16.29 -17.65 -5.81
C ASP A 26 15.36 -17.14 -4.69
N ALA A 27 15.70 -17.42 -3.44
CA ALA A 27 14.98 -16.93 -2.26
C ALA A 27 15.20 -15.42 -2.01
N GLY A 28 16.32 -14.87 -2.47
CA GLY A 28 16.64 -13.44 -2.40
C GLY A 28 15.79 -12.60 -3.36
N ASP A 29 15.67 -13.06 -4.60
CA ASP A 29 14.97 -12.38 -5.68
C ASP A 29 13.47 -12.20 -5.39
N GLY A 30 12.84 -13.23 -4.83
CA GLY A 30 11.44 -13.15 -4.40
C GLY A 30 11.22 -12.13 -3.29
N THR A 31 12.08 -12.11 -2.28
CA THR A 31 11.95 -11.20 -1.12
C THR A 31 12.12 -9.73 -1.52
N GLU A 32 13.04 -9.44 -2.44
CA GLU A 32 13.27 -8.10 -2.96
C GLU A 32 12.13 -7.62 -3.87
N ALA A 33 11.58 -8.51 -4.71
CA ALA A 33 10.42 -8.21 -5.54
C ALA A 33 9.19 -7.79 -4.71
N TRP A 34 8.87 -8.52 -3.64
CA TRP A 34 7.73 -8.18 -2.77
C TRP A 34 7.95 -6.87 -1.99
N ARG A 35 9.18 -6.59 -1.57
CA ARG A 35 9.53 -5.30 -0.94
C ARG A 35 9.27 -4.15 -1.90
N MET A 36 9.75 -4.26 -3.13
CA MET A 36 9.57 -3.21 -4.12
C MET A 36 8.11 -3.01 -4.53
N ALA A 37 7.34 -4.10 -4.65
CA ALA A 37 5.89 -4.02 -4.92
C ALA A 37 5.15 -3.23 -3.82
N GLY A 38 5.53 -3.42 -2.55
CA GLY A 38 4.96 -2.67 -1.42
C GLY A 38 5.28 -1.19 -1.44
N LEU A 39 6.54 -0.84 -1.73
CA LEU A 39 6.97 0.56 -1.87
C LEU A 39 6.26 1.25 -3.04
N TRP A 40 6.14 0.59 -4.18
CA TRP A 40 5.41 1.13 -5.34
C TRP A 40 3.92 1.32 -5.06
N ALA A 41 3.28 0.34 -4.43
CA ALA A 41 1.89 0.46 -4.01
C ALA A 41 1.72 1.67 -3.06
N GLY A 42 2.56 1.78 -2.03
CA GLY A 42 2.57 2.90 -1.10
C GLY A 42 2.72 4.26 -1.80
N ALA A 43 3.69 4.39 -2.70
CA ALA A 43 3.91 5.61 -3.46
C ALA A 43 2.69 6.02 -4.31
N GLN A 44 2.04 5.05 -4.97
CA GLN A 44 0.83 5.30 -5.75
C GLN A 44 -0.35 5.70 -4.85
N GLY A 45 -0.49 5.10 -3.67
CA GLY A 45 -1.48 5.50 -2.67
C GLY A 45 -1.26 6.94 -2.18
N ALA A 46 -0.01 7.29 -1.86
CA ALA A 46 0.36 8.64 -1.44
C ALA A 46 0.03 9.67 -2.52
N ALA A 47 0.39 9.36 -3.78
CA ALA A 47 0.10 10.20 -4.94
C ALA A 47 -1.42 10.34 -5.17
N ALA A 48 -2.20 9.26 -5.03
CA ALA A 48 -3.64 9.31 -5.19
C ALA A 48 -4.30 10.29 -4.21
N VAL A 49 -3.94 10.24 -2.92
CA VAL A 49 -4.45 11.20 -1.92
C VAL A 49 -3.98 12.62 -2.23
N ALA A 50 -2.69 12.80 -2.54
CA ALA A 50 -2.13 14.12 -2.81
C ALA A 50 -2.78 14.79 -4.02
N LEU A 51 -2.99 14.05 -5.11
CA LEU A 51 -3.66 14.55 -6.31
C LEU A 51 -5.15 14.84 -6.06
N PHE A 52 -5.82 14.02 -5.26
CA PHE A 52 -7.22 14.24 -4.88
C PHE A 52 -7.39 15.57 -4.15
N PHE A 53 -6.58 15.81 -3.10
CA PHE A 53 -6.65 17.08 -2.36
C PHE A 53 -6.11 18.26 -3.16
N LEU A 54 -5.12 18.06 -4.03
CA LEU A 54 -4.69 19.11 -4.95
C LEU A 54 -5.83 19.54 -5.88
N ALA A 55 -6.65 18.61 -6.37
CA ALA A 55 -7.81 18.95 -7.19
C ALA A 55 -8.86 19.76 -6.42
N ILE A 56 -9.12 19.42 -5.16
CA ILE A 56 -10.01 20.19 -4.27
C ILE A 56 -9.45 21.58 -3.99
N ASP A 57 -8.17 21.66 -3.63
CA ASP A 57 -7.45 22.90 -3.34
C ASP A 57 -7.48 23.85 -4.55
N LEU A 58 -7.23 23.34 -5.75
CA LEU A 58 -7.34 24.12 -7.00
C LEU A 58 -8.78 24.53 -7.28
N GLY A 59 -9.75 23.62 -7.11
CA GLY A 59 -11.18 23.89 -7.33
C GLY A 59 -11.78 24.92 -6.37
N THR A 60 -11.16 25.10 -5.20
CA THR A 60 -11.55 26.10 -4.20
C THR A 60 -10.73 27.39 -4.24
N GLY A 61 -9.78 27.51 -5.19
CA GLY A 61 -8.94 28.71 -5.37
C GLY A 61 -7.83 28.83 -4.32
N ARG A 62 -7.44 27.74 -3.66
CA ARG A 62 -6.48 27.71 -2.55
C ARG A 62 -5.38 26.65 -2.83
N PRO A 63 -4.49 26.88 -3.80
CA PRO A 63 -3.49 25.90 -4.21
C PRO A 63 -2.63 25.44 -3.03
N MET A 64 -2.43 24.13 -2.88
CA MET A 64 -1.58 23.52 -1.85
C MET A 64 -2.00 23.87 -0.41
N TRP A 65 -3.24 24.31 -0.19
CA TRP A 65 -3.71 24.62 1.15
C TRP A 65 -3.70 23.38 2.05
N THR A 66 -4.22 22.25 1.59
CA THR A 66 -4.32 21.02 2.39
C THR A 66 -2.96 20.61 2.97
N PRO A 67 -1.89 20.42 2.17
CA PRO A 67 -0.58 20.05 2.72
C PRO A 67 0.04 21.17 3.57
N SER A 68 -0.18 22.45 3.26
CA SER A 68 0.32 23.56 4.10
C SER A 68 -0.38 23.63 5.46
N ALA A 69 -1.70 23.45 5.49
CA ALA A 69 -2.50 23.49 6.72
C ALA A 69 -2.19 22.29 7.62
N LEU A 70 -2.10 21.09 7.03
CA LEU A 70 -1.71 19.89 7.77
C LEU A 70 -0.25 19.97 8.25
N GLY A 71 0.64 20.56 7.47
CA GLY A 71 2.02 20.84 7.89
C GLY A 71 2.11 21.86 9.03
N ALA A 72 1.37 22.97 8.97
CA ALA A 72 1.28 23.94 10.05
C ALA A 72 0.76 23.29 11.33
N ARG A 73 -0.24 22.43 11.19
CA ARG A 73 -0.78 21.69 12.32
C ARG A 73 0.25 20.72 12.92
N LEU A 74 0.91 19.92 12.09
CA LEU A 74 1.86 18.89 12.50
C LEU A 74 3.14 19.46 13.13
N PHE A 75 3.74 20.49 12.51
CA PHE A 75 5.05 20.99 12.91
C PHE A 75 5.00 22.22 13.83
N GLN A 76 3.89 22.96 13.82
CA GLN A 76 3.78 24.21 14.58
C GLN A 76 2.63 24.19 15.60
N GLY A 77 1.77 23.16 15.60
CA GLY A 77 0.64 23.06 16.52
C GLY A 77 -0.41 24.16 16.32
N GLN A 78 -0.40 24.87 15.19
CA GLN A 78 -1.40 25.90 14.87
C GLN A 78 -2.75 25.25 14.60
N ALA A 79 -3.87 25.89 14.93
CA ALA A 79 -5.17 25.40 14.47
C ALA A 79 -5.21 25.39 12.94
N LEU A 80 -6.02 24.51 12.35
CA LEU A 80 -6.31 24.64 10.92
C LEU A 80 -6.96 26.00 10.69
N ASP A 81 -6.48 26.72 9.69
CA ASP A 81 -6.95 28.07 9.40
C ASP A 81 -7.29 28.17 7.90
N PRO A 82 -8.56 28.46 7.56
CA PRO A 82 -9.00 28.70 6.18
C PRO A 82 -8.39 29.95 5.53
N SER A 83 -7.64 30.77 6.27
CA SER A 83 -6.90 31.92 5.75
C SER A 83 -5.43 31.61 5.43
N VAL A 84 -4.92 30.45 5.87
CA VAL A 84 -3.55 30.01 5.55
C VAL A 84 -3.43 29.89 4.03
N GLY A 85 -2.47 30.63 3.48
CA GLY A 85 -2.05 30.52 2.10
C GLY A 85 -1.09 29.36 1.89
N TRP A 86 -0.51 29.27 0.69
CA TRP A 86 0.52 28.28 0.41
C TRP A 86 1.80 28.59 1.20
N VAL A 87 2.21 27.66 2.06
CA VAL A 87 3.47 27.68 2.81
C VAL A 87 4.33 26.48 2.34
N PRO A 88 5.26 26.69 1.39
CA PRO A 88 5.97 25.59 0.73
C PRO A 88 6.74 24.66 1.67
N VAL A 89 7.41 25.21 2.69
CA VAL A 89 8.21 24.42 3.64
C VAL A 89 7.34 23.47 4.47
N LEU A 90 6.16 23.92 4.90
CA LEU A 90 5.21 23.11 5.67
C LEU A 90 4.54 22.07 4.77
N ALA A 91 4.16 22.46 3.55
CA ALA A 91 3.62 21.53 2.56
C ALA A 91 4.60 20.41 2.26
N LEU A 92 5.87 20.74 1.98
CA LEU A 92 6.91 19.76 1.72
C LEU A 92 7.13 18.82 2.93
N GLY A 93 7.25 19.39 4.13
CA GLY A 93 7.40 18.60 5.35
C GLY A 93 6.24 17.61 5.54
N TYR A 94 5.00 18.07 5.32
CA TYR A 94 3.83 17.21 5.44
C TYR A 94 3.81 16.13 4.34
N THR A 95 4.12 16.48 3.09
CA THR A 95 4.19 15.52 1.98
C THR A 95 5.23 14.43 2.22
N LEU A 96 6.37 14.75 2.85
CA LEU A 96 7.37 13.75 3.23
C LEU A 96 6.86 12.79 4.30
N VAL A 97 6.21 13.29 5.35
CA VAL A 97 5.61 12.46 6.41
C VAL A 97 4.49 11.59 5.83
N HIS A 98 3.60 12.18 5.04
CA HIS A 98 2.52 11.49 4.34
C HIS A 98 3.05 10.36 3.45
N GLY A 99 4.06 10.65 2.63
CA GLY A 99 4.73 9.66 1.80
C GLY A 99 5.33 8.53 2.63
N ALA A 100 6.06 8.83 3.71
CA ALA A 100 6.66 7.83 4.58
C ALA A 100 5.61 6.89 5.22
N VAL A 101 4.48 7.43 5.67
CA VAL A 101 3.37 6.63 6.22
C VAL A 101 2.81 5.68 5.16
N PHE A 102 2.56 6.16 3.95
CA PHE A 102 2.03 5.34 2.86
C PHE A 102 3.01 4.27 2.38
N LEU A 103 4.31 4.58 2.30
CA LEU A 103 5.35 3.60 2.00
C LEU A 103 5.40 2.49 3.07
N ALA A 104 5.24 2.84 4.35
CA ALA A 104 5.17 1.88 5.44
C ALA A 104 3.92 0.98 5.33
N ILE A 105 2.74 1.57 5.11
CA ILE A 105 1.49 0.82 4.92
C ILE A 105 1.59 -0.14 3.73
N GLY A 106 2.10 0.34 2.57
CA GLY A 106 2.28 -0.49 1.38
C GLY A 106 3.26 -1.64 1.61
N SER A 107 4.36 -1.39 2.32
CA SER A 107 5.35 -2.42 2.68
C SER A 107 4.78 -3.48 3.62
N ILE A 108 3.96 -3.09 4.60
CA ILE A 108 3.27 -4.02 5.51
C ILE A 108 2.24 -4.85 4.73
N ALA A 109 1.42 -4.19 3.90
CA ALA A 109 0.40 -4.86 3.10
C ALA A 109 1.01 -5.89 2.13
N SER A 110 2.12 -5.54 1.47
CA SER A 110 2.84 -6.46 0.58
C SER A 110 3.33 -7.71 1.32
N GLN A 111 3.93 -7.54 2.51
CA GLN A 111 4.37 -8.68 3.33
C GLN A 111 3.20 -9.56 3.75
N VAL A 112 2.06 -8.97 4.11
CA VAL A 112 0.85 -9.73 4.46
C VAL A 112 0.36 -10.55 3.27
N VAL A 113 0.32 -9.98 2.07
CA VAL A 113 -0.09 -10.68 0.84
C VAL A 113 0.92 -11.77 0.46
N ALA A 114 2.22 -11.48 0.50
CA ALA A 114 3.28 -12.42 0.14
C ALA A 114 3.32 -13.67 1.05
N ASN A 115 2.89 -13.53 2.31
CA ASN A 115 2.83 -14.64 3.26
C ASN A 115 1.55 -15.50 3.14
N MET A 116 0.63 -15.16 2.23
CA MET A 116 -0.59 -15.95 2.01
C MET A 116 -0.30 -17.19 1.16
N LYS A 117 -1.02 -18.28 1.45
CA LYS A 117 -0.89 -19.53 0.68
C LYS A 117 -1.35 -19.31 -0.77
N PRO A 118 -0.67 -19.91 -1.76
CA PRO A 118 -1.13 -19.92 -3.15
C PRO A 118 -2.59 -20.40 -3.24
N GLY A 119 -3.42 -19.68 -4.02
CA GLY A 119 -4.85 -19.96 -4.16
C GLY A 119 -5.75 -19.49 -3.00
N ARG A 120 -5.19 -18.82 -1.99
CA ARG A 120 -5.95 -18.18 -0.89
C ARG A 120 -5.80 -16.66 -0.86
N THR A 121 -5.26 -16.05 -1.91
CA THR A 121 -5.17 -14.59 -2.03
C THR A 121 -6.58 -13.99 -2.05
N PRO A 122 -6.91 -13.06 -1.14
CA PRO A 122 -8.20 -12.37 -1.14
C PRO A 122 -8.42 -11.61 -2.45
N SER A 123 -9.69 -11.41 -2.81
CA SER A 123 -10.02 -10.58 -3.97
C SER A 123 -9.49 -9.15 -3.81
N THR A 124 -9.26 -8.44 -4.92
CA THR A 124 -8.81 -7.04 -4.94
C THR A 124 -9.64 -6.15 -4.03
N MET A 125 -10.95 -6.37 -3.99
CA MET A 125 -11.86 -5.59 -3.16
C MET A 125 -11.73 -5.87 -1.67
N VAL A 126 -11.39 -7.10 -1.27
CA VAL A 126 -11.09 -7.40 0.15
C VAL A 126 -9.80 -6.71 0.57
N VAL A 127 -8.75 -6.77 -0.26
CA VAL A 127 -7.49 -6.07 0.02
C VAL A 127 -7.72 -4.57 0.07
N ALA A 128 -8.48 -4.00 -0.87
CA ALA A 128 -8.84 -2.59 -0.88
C ALA A 128 -9.64 -2.19 0.36
N ALA A 129 -10.61 -2.99 0.80
CA ALA A 129 -11.38 -2.70 2.01
C ALA A 129 -10.49 -2.67 3.26
N VAL A 130 -9.59 -3.64 3.42
CA VAL A 130 -8.65 -3.67 4.55
C VAL A 130 -7.69 -2.49 4.51
N LEU A 131 -7.15 -2.15 3.33
CA LEU A 131 -6.30 -0.98 3.15
C LEU A 131 -7.04 0.32 3.45
N PHE A 132 -8.29 0.45 2.98
CA PHE A 132 -9.13 1.60 3.27
C PHE A 132 -9.30 1.78 4.77
N LEU A 133 -9.67 0.72 5.49
CA LEU A 133 -9.82 0.75 6.94
C LEU A 133 -8.51 1.10 7.64
N ALA A 134 -7.38 0.56 7.18
CA ALA A 134 -6.07 0.85 7.77
C ALA A 134 -5.65 2.32 7.56
N ILE A 135 -5.84 2.86 6.35
CA ILE A 135 -5.50 4.25 6.02
C ILE A 135 -6.45 5.20 6.76
N GLU A 136 -7.75 4.92 6.73
CA GLU A 136 -8.77 5.72 7.41
C GLU A 136 -8.54 5.71 8.92
N ALA A 137 -8.28 4.54 9.53
CA ALA A 137 -7.96 4.46 10.95
C ALA A 137 -6.65 5.19 11.30
N THR A 138 -5.66 5.18 10.41
CA THR A 138 -4.42 5.95 10.60
C THR A 138 -4.72 7.44 10.62
N PHE A 139 -5.54 7.93 9.69
CA PHE A 139 -5.95 9.33 9.64
C PHE A 139 -6.84 9.72 10.83
N VAL A 140 -7.84 8.90 11.18
CA VAL A 140 -8.71 9.11 12.34
C VAL A 140 -7.88 9.11 13.62
N GLY A 141 -6.94 8.19 13.76
CA GLY A 141 -6.00 8.15 14.89
C GLY A 141 -5.15 9.42 14.97
N PHE A 142 -4.59 9.86 13.84
CA PHE A 142 -3.90 11.16 13.73
C PHE A 142 -4.81 12.31 14.16
N ALA A 143 -6.06 12.34 13.69
CA ALA A 143 -7.01 13.39 14.02
C ALA A 143 -7.44 13.38 15.50
N LEU A 144 -7.67 12.22 16.09
CA LEU A 144 -8.09 12.10 17.48
C LEU A 144 -6.96 12.34 18.48
N LEU A 145 -5.77 11.78 18.22
CA LEU A 145 -4.63 11.88 19.13
C LEU A 145 -4.03 13.27 19.16
N LEU A 146 -4.09 13.95 18.03
CA LEU A 146 -3.41 15.21 17.90
C LEU A 146 -4.43 16.36 17.87
N HIS A 147 -5.53 16.27 17.11
CA HIS A 147 -6.20 17.47 16.61
C HIS A 147 -7.70 17.32 16.23
N PRO A 148 -8.67 17.47 17.16
CA PRO A 148 -10.10 17.26 16.91
C PRO A 148 -10.75 18.19 15.86
N ASP A 149 -10.13 19.34 15.56
CA ASP A 149 -10.66 20.33 14.60
C ASP A 149 -10.52 19.92 13.12
N LEU A 150 -9.78 18.83 12.82
CA LEU A 150 -9.55 18.32 11.46
C LEU A 150 -10.85 18.04 10.71
N PHE A 151 -11.79 17.34 11.35
CA PHE A 151 -13.06 16.99 10.73
C PHE A 151 -13.98 18.19 10.53
N ALA A 152 -13.87 19.20 11.41
CA ALA A 152 -14.68 20.42 11.29
C ALA A 152 -14.31 21.25 10.05
N GLN A 153 -13.04 21.21 9.63
CA GLN A 153 -12.56 22.07 8.54
C GLN A 153 -12.39 21.35 7.20
N MET A 154 -11.95 20.08 7.21
CA MET A 154 -11.75 19.32 5.97
C MET A 154 -12.99 18.50 5.57
N GLY A 155 -13.88 18.23 6.54
CA GLY A 155 -14.99 17.30 6.37
C GLY A 155 -14.52 15.84 6.32
N ALA A 156 -15.29 14.94 6.94
CA ALA A 156 -14.98 13.50 6.90
C ALA A 156 -15.15 12.89 5.49
N GLY A 157 -16.05 13.45 4.66
CA GLY A 157 -16.37 12.92 3.33
C GLY A 157 -15.18 12.93 2.35
N PRO A 158 -14.54 14.09 2.08
CA PRO A 158 -13.39 14.16 1.18
C PRO A 158 -12.24 13.26 1.58
N VAL A 159 -11.94 13.17 2.89
CA VAL A 159 -10.90 12.29 3.43
C VAL A 159 -11.20 10.82 3.12
N ALA A 160 -12.41 10.36 3.45
CA ALA A 160 -12.81 8.98 3.20
C ALA A 160 -12.78 8.63 1.71
N LEU A 161 -13.19 9.55 0.84
CA LEU A 161 -13.11 9.36 -0.62
C LEU A 161 -11.66 9.26 -1.12
N ALA A 162 -10.77 10.15 -0.66
CA ALA A 162 -9.35 10.10 -1.00
C ALA A 162 -8.71 8.78 -0.55
N ASN A 163 -9.00 8.36 0.68
CA ASN A 163 -8.49 7.11 1.26
C ASN A 163 -9.03 5.88 0.53
N MET A 164 -10.29 5.90 0.11
CA MET A 164 -10.88 4.82 -0.69
C MET A 164 -10.20 4.71 -2.06
N VAL A 165 -9.98 5.82 -2.76
CA VAL A 165 -9.25 5.83 -4.04
C VAL A 165 -7.84 5.29 -3.85
N ALA A 166 -7.12 5.73 -2.82
CA ALA A 166 -5.77 5.26 -2.53
C ALA A 166 -5.75 3.75 -2.24
N ALA A 167 -6.69 3.25 -1.44
CA ALA A 167 -6.78 1.84 -1.11
C ALA A 167 -7.05 0.95 -2.33
N ILE A 168 -7.91 1.39 -3.25
CA ILE A 168 -8.18 0.69 -4.51
C ILE A 168 -6.91 0.64 -5.38
N VAL A 169 -6.23 1.78 -5.54
CA VAL A 169 -4.99 1.89 -6.32
C VAL A 169 -3.90 0.97 -5.76
N MET A 170 -3.71 0.99 -4.45
CA MET A 170 -2.74 0.15 -3.75
C MET A 170 -3.06 -1.34 -3.92
N ALA A 171 -4.33 -1.74 -3.72
CA ALA A 171 -4.75 -3.13 -3.89
C ALA A 171 -4.51 -3.63 -5.32
N MET A 172 -4.83 -2.82 -6.33
CA MET A 172 -4.55 -3.14 -7.73
C MET A 172 -3.05 -3.23 -8.03
N SER A 173 -2.22 -2.43 -7.37
CA SER A 173 -0.75 -2.51 -7.53
C SER A 173 -0.20 -3.81 -6.97
N LEU A 174 -0.59 -4.16 -5.75
CA LEU A 174 -0.09 -5.36 -5.06
C LEU A 174 -0.45 -6.64 -5.80
N GLN A 175 -1.62 -6.69 -6.45
CA GLN A 175 -2.08 -7.89 -7.16
C GLN A 175 -1.58 -7.99 -8.60
N ARG A 176 -1.06 -6.90 -9.17
CA ARG A 176 -0.38 -6.95 -10.48
C ARG A 176 1.04 -7.52 -10.38
N GLY A 177 1.63 -7.47 -9.18
CA GLY A 177 2.97 -8.00 -8.91
C GLY A 177 3.00 -9.40 -8.29
N SER A 178 1.85 -10.03 -8.07
CA SER A 178 1.68 -11.37 -7.45
C SER A 178 1.31 -12.44 -8.46
#